data_AF-A0A819G1Y2-F1
#
_entry.id   AF-A0A819G1Y2-F1
#
_cell.length_a   1.000
_cell.length_b   1.000
_cell.length_c   1.000
_cell.angle_alpha   90.00
_cell.angle_beta   90.00
_cell.angle_gamma   90.00
#
_symmetry.space_group_name_H-M   'P 1'
#
loop_
_entity.id
_entity.type
_entity.pdbx_description
1 polymer ?
#
loop_
_entity_poly.entity_id
_entity_poly.type
_entity_poly.pdbx_seq_one_letter_code
_entity_poly.pdbx_strand_id
1 'polypeptide(L)'
;MTAKQDNFTDKFSYLSLKTQPGTETNSEINSILLTPYSFKCGYSFHCPWSFKQLIDRHLSQKYFYELLFVTEQKHKIYDFHMRLRSQGHYGLTVDFIFNNAEDQSGPVKSEVCNWCDMNNELSKLNLIKQNPTTCIWLDAQLRNKLIVTPRRHIERLSKMTEEEMTQFWKDTKIALDEEGCDWQNPLWIIF
;
A
#
# COMPACT_ATOMS: atom_id res chain seq x y z
N MET A 1 34.95 21.61 1.14
CA MET A 1 33.55 21.39 0.72
C MET A 1 33.10 20.07 1.33
N THR A 2 32.51 20.14 2.52
CA THR A 2 32.14 18.98 3.34
C THR A 2 30.68 18.64 3.09
N ALA A 3 30.43 17.43 2.59
CA ALA A 3 29.09 16.90 2.38
C ALA A 3 28.40 16.66 3.74
N LYS A 4 27.22 17.25 3.92
CA LYS A 4 26.35 16.98 5.07
C LYS A 4 25.71 15.60 4.88
N GLN A 5 26.00 14.68 5.79
CA GLN A 5 25.22 13.46 5.99
C GLN A 5 23.91 13.85 6.69
N ASP A 6 22.80 13.82 5.97
CA ASP A 6 21.47 13.94 6.56
C ASP A 6 21.11 12.63 7.27
N ASN A 7 21.16 12.66 8.60
CA ASN A 7 20.78 11.58 9.49
C ASN A 7 19.25 11.42 9.48
N PHE A 8 18.73 10.50 8.65
CA PHE A 8 17.29 10.21 8.53
C PHE A 8 16.68 9.43 9.71
N THR A 9 17.51 9.03 10.67
CA THR A 9 17.12 8.19 11.82
C THR A 9 16.31 8.93 12.89
N ASP A 10 16.26 10.27 12.84
CA ASP A 10 15.56 11.10 13.83
C ASP A 10 14.10 11.44 13.49
N LYS A 11 13.59 11.04 12.32
CA LYS A 11 12.18 11.33 11.96
C LYS A 11 11.15 10.39 12.60
N PHE A 12 11.58 9.27 13.19
CA PHE A 12 10.67 8.31 13.84
C PHE A 12 10.69 8.37 15.38
N SER A 13 11.56 9.20 15.98
CA SER A 13 11.61 9.38 17.44
C SER A 13 10.41 10.15 18.02
N TYR A 14 9.63 10.82 17.17
CA TYR A 14 8.42 11.57 17.57
C TYR A 14 7.14 10.73 17.66
N LEU A 15 7.17 9.43 17.31
CA LEU A 15 6.02 8.53 17.45
C LEU A 15 5.75 8.07 18.89
N SER A 16 6.43 8.65 19.90
CA SER A 16 6.01 8.53 21.30
C SER A 16 4.81 9.45 21.57
N LEU A 17 3.63 9.02 21.14
CA LEU A 17 2.36 9.60 21.55
C LEU A 17 2.21 9.44 23.08
N LYS A 18 1.95 10.57 23.75
CA LYS A 18 1.69 10.64 25.19
C LYS A 18 0.58 9.66 25.58
N THR A 19 0.95 8.70 26.42
CA THR A 19 0.09 7.64 26.95
C THR A 19 -1.05 8.24 27.78
N GLN A 20 -2.30 8.03 27.38
CA GLN A 20 -3.43 8.10 28.30
C GLN A 20 -3.60 6.73 28.98
N PRO A 21 -3.81 6.68 30.31
CA PRO A 21 -3.92 5.42 31.04
C PRO A 21 -5.30 4.80 30.76
N GLY A 22 -5.33 3.67 30.05
CA GLY A 22 -6.55 2.91 29.77
C GLY A 22 -6.64 2.26 28.38
N THR A 23 -5.64 2.40 27.52
CA THR A 23 -5.67 1.87 26.15
C THR A 23 -4.65 0.73 26.01
N GLU A 24 -5.09 -0.43 25.52
CA GLU A 24 -4.22 -1.54 25.12
C GLU A 24 -3.05 -0.99 24.28
N THR A 25 -1.83 -1.30 24.70
CA THR A 25 -0.61 -0.65 24.21
C THR A 25 -0.42 -0.90 22.72
N ASN A 26 -0.25 0.18 21.95
CA ASN A 26 0.10 0.26 20.52
C ASN A 26 1.44 -0.43 20.12
N SER A 27 1.96 -1.38 20.90
CA SER A 27 3.20 -2.14 20.65
C SER A 27 2.96 -3.47 19.91
N GLU A 28 1.75 -3.72 19.39
CA GLU A 28 1.37 -5.06 18.90
C GLU A 28 1.98 -5.45 17.55
N ILE A 29 2.56 -4.52 16.77
CA ILE A 29 3.27 -4.87 15.54
C ILE A 29 4.68 -5.34 15.91
N ASN A 30 4.76 -6.62 16.27
CA ASN A 30 6.02 -7.28 16.60
C ASN A 30 6.91 -7.41 15.35
N SER A 31 8.23 -7.44 15.55
CA SER A 31 9.24 -7.61 14.47
C SER A 31 9.01 -8.83 13.57
N ILE A 32 8.34 -9.85 14.08
CA ILE A 32 7.95 -11.07 13.34
C ILE A 32 7.02 -10.72 12.16
N LEU A 33 6.10 -9.76 12.31
CA LEU A 33 5.18 -9.33 11.26
C LEU A 33 5.88 -8.55 10.12
N LEU A 34 7.11 -8.11 10.38
CA LEU A 34 7.93 -7.31 9.47
C LEU A 34 9.10 -8.10 8.88
N THR A 35 9.16 -9.42 9.13
CA THR A 35 10.18 -10.29 8.56
C THR A 35 9.67 -10.86 7.24
N PRO A 36 10.22 -10.45 6.08
CA PRO A 36 9.75 -10.95 4.79
C PRO A 36 10.18 -12.38 4.54
N TYR A 37 9.28 -13.17 3.96
CA TYR A 37 9.63 -14.39 3.24
C TYR A 37 10.00 -14.02 1.79
N SER A 38 11.19 -14.42 1.34
CA SER A 38 11.63 -14.17 -0.04
C SER A 38 11.10 -15.24 -0.99
N PHE A 39 10.63 -14.84 -2.16
CA PHE A 39 10.28 -15.74 -3.27
C PHE A 39 10.90 -15.25 -4.59
N LYS A 40 10.75 -16.03 -5.66
CA LYS A 40 11.45 -15.83 -6.96
C LYS A 40 11.41 -14.37 -7.47
N CYS A 41 10.29 -13.68 -7.28
CA CYS A 41 10.04 -12.34 -7.84
C CYS A 41 9.64 -11.31 -6.78
N GLY A 42 10.04 -11.48 -5.51
CA GLY A 42 9.66 -10.51 -4.48
C GLY A 42 9.75 -10.96 -3.02
N TYR A 43 9.09 -10.19 -2.17
CA TYR A 43 8.95 -10.43 -0.73
C TYR A 43 7.48 -10.60 -0.34
N SER A 44 7.22 -11.46 0.63
CA SER A 44 5.89 -11.70 1.18
C SER A 44 5.93 -11.48 2.70
N PHE A 45 4.99 -10.70 3.20
CA PHE A 45 4.80 -10.43 4.62
C PHE A 45 3.48 -11.06 5.06
N HIS A 46 3.49 -11.74 6.21
CA HIS A 46 2.30 -12.35 6.77
C HIS A 46 1.84 -11.56 8.00
N CYS A 47 0.56 -11.17 7.98
CA CYS A 47 -0.13 -10.54 9.09
C CYS A 47 -1.21 -11.51 9.61
N PRO A 48 -1.24 -11.82 10.91
CA PRO A 48 -2.29 -12.68 11.48
C PRO A 48 -3.66 -11.99 11.47
N TRP A 49 -3.68 -10.66 11.34
CA TRP A 49 -4.93 -9.91 11.23
C TRP A 49 -5.39 -9.82 9.79
N SER A 50 -6.69 -9.95 9.58
CA SER A 50 -7.30 -9.63 8.29
C SER A 50 -7.20 -8.14 8.00
N PHE A 51 -7.33 -7.76 6.72
CA PHE A 51 -7.35 -6.35 6.35
C PHE A 51 -8.47 -5.59 7.09
N LYS A 52 -9.68 -6.18 7.19
CA LYS A 52 -10.77 -5.62 7.99
C LYS A 52 -10.36 -5.36 9.44
N GLN A 53 -9.70 -6.32 10.09
CA GLN A 53 -9.23 -6.15 11.47
C GLN A 53 -8.19 -5.03 11.59
N LEU A 54 -7.26 -4.90 10.63
CA LEU A 54 -6.30 -3.80 10.61
C LEU A 54 -7.00 -2.43 10.52
N ILE A 55 -8.07 -2.31 9.73
CA ILE A 55 -8.86 -1.08 9.60
C ILE A 55 -9.66 -0.80 10.87
N ASP A 56 -10.42 -1.79 11.34
CA ASP A 56 -11.32 -1.67 12.50
C ASP A 56 -10.54 -1.34 13.79
N ARG A 57 -9.28 -1.79 13.89
CA ARG A 57 -8.37 -1.49 15.01
C ARG A 57 -7.54 -0.22 14.81
N HIS A 58 -7.71 0.49 13.68
CA HIS A 58 -6.89 1.66 13.32
C HIS A 58 -5.38 1.38 13.24
N LEU A 59 -4.99 0.16 12.85
CA LEU A 59 -3.59 -0.27 12.74
C LEU A 59 -3.06 -0.28 11.30
N SER A 60 -3.93 -0.14 10.30
CA SER A 60 -3.55 -0.24 8.88
C SER A 60 -2.43 0.73 8.50
N GLN A 61 -2.57 2.01 8.83
CA GLN A 61 -1.58 3.03 8.50
C GLN A 61 -0.18 2.67 9.01
N LYS A 62 -0.06 2.38 10.32
CA LYS A 62 1.20 2.01 10.94
C LYS A 62 1.79 0.74 10.29
N TYR A 63 0.97 -0.30 10.13
CA TYR A 63 1.40 -1.56 9.52
C TYR A 63 1.98 -1.36 8.12
N PHE A 64 1.25 -0.70 7.23
CA PHE A 64 1.70 -0.51 5.85
C PHE A 64 2.91 0.43 5.75
N TYR A 65 3.02 1.47 6.61
CA TYR A 65 4.24 2.27 6.65
C TYR A 65 5.47 1.48 7.08
N GLU A 66 5.33 0.57 8.05
CA GLU A 66 6.44 -0.27 8.49
C GLU A 66 6.87 -1.25 7.38
N LEU A 67 5.91 -1.84 6.64
CA LEU A 67 6.22 -2.67 5.47
C LEU A 67 6.97 -1.88 4.37
N LEU A 68 6.50 -0.67 4.07
CA LEU A 68 7.12 0.23 3.10
C LEU A 68 8.52 0.65 3.58
N PHE A 69 8.69 0.94 4.87
CA PHE A 69 9.98 1.28 5.44
C PHE A 69 10.98 0.12 5.31
N VAL A 70 10.57 -1.10 5.64
CA VAL A 70 11.43 -2.28 5.47
C VAL A 70 11.81 -2.44 4.01
N THR A 71 10.84 -2.40 3.09
CA THR A 71 11.08 -2.61 1.65
C THR A 71 11.94 -1.50 1.04
N GLU A 72 11.57 -0.24 1.23
CA GLU A 72 12.25 0.91 0.61
C GLU A 72 13.55 1.29 1.32
N GLN A 73 13.56 1.31 2.65
CA GLN A 73 14.71 1.87 3.39
C GLN A 73 15.73 0.80 3.75
N LYS A 74 15.29 -0.39 4.19
CA LYS A 74 16.22 -1.48 4.55
C LYS A 74 16.67 -2.27 3.33
N HIS A 75 15.74 -2.63 2.44
CA HIS A 75 16.06 -3.45 1.27
C HIS A 75 16.35 -2.66 -0.01
N LYS A 76 16.16 -1.34 -0.01
CA LYS A 76 16.44 -0.44 -1.15
C LYS A 76 15.67 -0.79 -2.43
N ILE A 77 14.45 -1.30 -2.26
CA ILE A 77 13.54 -1.62 -3.36
C ILE A 77 12.54 -0.48 -3.49
N TYR A 78 12.54 0.19 -4.63
CA TYR A 78 11.71 1.38 -4.87
C TYR A 78 10.72 1.21 -6.03
N ASP A 79 10.90 0.16 -6.84
CA ASP A 79 10.05 -0.18 -7.97
C ASP A 79 9.45 -1.54 -7.71
N PHE A 80 8.18 -1.57 -7.30
CA PHE A 80 7.47 -2.77 -6.91
C PHE A 80 5.97 -2.61 -7.07
N HIS A 81 5.28 -3.73 -7.27
CA HIS A 81 3.83 -3.80 -7.11
C HIS A 81 3.47 -4.40 -5.76
N MET A 82 2.49 -3.80 -5.06
CA MET A 82 1.99 -4.34 -3.80
C MET A 82 0.70 -5.12 -4.04
N ARG A 83 0.66 -6.38 -3.59
CA ARG A 83 -0.51 -7.25 -3.73
C ARG A 83 -1.00 -7.70 -2.37
N LEU A 84 -2.29 -7.55 -2.12
CA LEU A 84 -2.93 -7.99 -0.88
C LEU A 84 -3.69 -9.28 -1.16
N ARG A 85 -3.43 -10.31 -0.36
CA ARG A 85 -4.13 -11.60 -0.42
C ARG A 85 -4.73 -11.90 0.95
N SER A 86 -6.04 -12.03 1.00
CA SER A 86 -6.66 -12.59 2.20
C SER A 86 -6.37 -14.09 2.26
N GLN A 87 -6.11 -14.59 3.45
CA GLN A 87 -6.06 -16.02 3.70
C GLN A 87 -7.27 -16.47 4.53
N GLY A 88 -8.43 -15.83 4.32
CA GLY A 88 -9.65 -16.13 5.06
C GLY A 88 -9.46 -15.88 6.56
N HIS A 89 -9.57 -16.93 7.38
CA HIS A 89 -9.34 -16.85 8.83
C HIS A 89 -7.86 -16.75 9.23
N TYR A 90 -6.93 -16.97 8.29
CA TYR A 90 -5.49 -16.96 8.56
C TYR A 90 -4.84 -15.58 8.39
N GLY A 91 -5.64 -14.52 8.21
CA GLY A 91 -5.16 -13.15 8.18
C GLY A 91 -4.89 -12.61 6.78
N LEU A 92 -3.89 -11.73 6.66
CA LEU A 92 -3.53 -10.99 5.45
C LEU A 92 -2.11 -11.32 5.03
N THR A 93 -1.90 -11.55 3.74
CA THR A 93 -0.57 -11.61 3.14
C THR A 93 -0.36 -10.39 2.23
N VAL A 94 0.78 -9.73 2.37
CA VAL A 94 1.18 -8.60 1.55
C VAL A 94 2.43 -8.98 0.76
N ASP A 95 2.29 -9.08 -0.57
CA ASP A 95 3.42 -9.35 -1.45
C ASP A 95 3.93 -8.03 -2.05
N PHE A 96 5.24 -7.83 -2.02
CA PHE A 96 5.96 -6.82 -2.79
C PHE A 96 6.63 -7.54 -3.96
N ILE A 97 6.20 -7.27 -5.18
CA ILE A 97 6.68 -7.92 -6.39
C ILE A 97 7.61 -6.95 -7.12
N PHE A 98 8.89 -7.30 -7.17
CA PHE A 98 9.98 -6.57 -7.79
C PHE A 98 10.97 -7.63 -8.28
N ASN A 99 11.53 -7.50 -9.48
CA ASN A 99 12.30 -8.53 -10.21
C ASN A 99 11.48 -9.54 -11.04
N ASN A 100 10.25 -9.23 -11.45
CA ASN A 100 9.62 -10.05 -12.48
C ASN A 100 10.28 -9.76 -13.84
N ALA A 101 11.20 -10.63 -14.28
CA ALA A 101 11.90 -10.51 -15.55
C ALA A 101 10.96 -10.47 -16.77
N GLU A 102 9.73 -10.97 -16.63
CA GLU A 102 8.70 -10.98 -17.68
C GLU A 102 7.82 -9.71 -17.68
N ASP A 103 7.80 -8.93 -16.60
CA ASP A 103 7.01 -7.68 -16.44
C ASP A 103 7.91 -6.41 -16.39
N GLN A 104 9.18 -6.48 -16.78
CA GLN A 104 10.09 -5.32 -16.77
C GLN A 104 9.63 -4.16 -17.68
N SER A 105 8.57 -4.34 -18.47
CA SER A 105 7.82 -3.23 -19.05
C SER A 105 6.82 -2.70 -18.02
N GLY A 106 7.32 -2.05 -16.97
CA GLY A 106 6.53 -0.99 -16.33
C GLY A 106 6.00 -0.05 -17.41
N PRO A 107 4.87 0.64 -17.21
CA PRO A 107 4.30 1.49 -18.25
C PRO A 107 5.39 2.40 -18.80
N VAL A 108 5.61 2.34 -20.13
CA VAL A 108 6.60 3.18 -20.81
C VAL A 108 6.34 4.60 -20.35
N LYS A 109 7.39 5.30 -19.89
CA LYS A 109 7.26 6.70 -19.43
C LYS A 109 6.50 7.48 -20.48
N SER A 110 5.23 7.72 -20.22
CA SER A 110 4.35 8.52 -21.05
C SER A 110 4.39 9.94 -20.54
N GLU A 111 4.25 10.90 -21.45
CA GLU A 111 4.08 12.31 -21.08
C GLU A 111 2.79 12.55 -20.28
N VAL A 112 1.85 11.59 -20.36
CA VAL A 112 0.54 11.63 -19.72
C VAL A 112 0.43 10.51 -18.70
N CYS A 113 0.26 10.86 -17.43
CA CYS A 113 -0.10 9.89 -16.40
C CYS A 113 -1.61 9.61 -16.49
N ASN A 114 -1.99 8.36 -16.75
CA ASN A 114 -3.39 7.92 -16.82
C ASN A 114 -4.17 8.18 -15.53
N TRP A 115 -3.49 8.41 -14.40
CA TRP A 115 -4.16 8.74 -13.14
C TRP A 115 -4.30 10.25 -12.90
N CYS A 116 -3.48 11.07 -13.55
CA CYS A 116 -3.49 12.53 -13.35
C CYS A 116 -4.28 13.27 -14.43
N ASP A 117 -4.30 12.73 -15.65
CA ASP A 117 -5.06 13.34 -16.74
C ASP A 117 -6.47 12.75 -16.80
N MET A 118 -7.39 13.41 -16.11
CA MET A 118 -8.81 13.07 -16.11
C MET A 118 -9.52 13.45 -17.42
N ASN A 119 -8.86 14.21 -18.30
CA ASN A 119 -9.40 14.55 -19.62
C ASN A 119 -9.11 13.46 -20.65
N ASN A 120 -8.14 12.58 -20.38
CA ASN A 120 -7.82 11.43 -21.22
C ASN A 120 -8.99 10.41 -21.21
N GLU A 121 -9.37 9.95 -22.40
CA GLU A 121 -10.49 9.01 -22.58
C GLU A 121 -10.27 7.67 -21.86
N LEU A 122 -9.03 7.16 -21.81
CA LEU A 122 -8.72 5.93 -21.09
C LEU A 122 -8.93 6.08 -19.58
N SER A 123 -8.56 7.23 -19.01
CA SER A 123 -8.78 7.53 -17.60
C SER A 123 -10.27 7.56 -17.27
N LYS A 124 -11.08 8.21 -18.13
CA LYS A 124 -12.55 8.28 -17.97
C LYS A 124 -13.20 6.90 -18.05
N LEU A 125 -12.74 6.04 -18.96
CA LEU A 125 -13.28 4.70 -19.16
C LEU A 125 -12.95 3.75 -18.00
N ASN A 126 -11.76 3.89 -17.40
CA ASN A 126 -11.31 2.99 -16.34
C ASN A 126 -11.67 3.47 -14.93
N LEU A 127 -11.99 4.74 -14.72
CA LEU A 127 -12.34 5.25 -13.39
C LEU A 127 -13.71 4.74 -12.95
N ILE A 128 -13.74 4.02 -11.82
CA ILE A 128 -14.98 3.55 -11.19
C ILE A 128 -15.51 4.62 -10.24
N LYS A 129 -14.64 5.12 -9.36
CA LYS A 129 -15.03 6.01 -8.26
C LYS A 129 -13.87 6.91 -7.86
N GLN A 130 -14.21 8.14 -7.51
CA GLN A 130 -13.27 9.13 -6.98
C GLN A 130 -13.77 9.63 -5.62
N ASN A 131 -12.92 9.46 -4.60
CA ASN A 131 -13.14 9.94 -3.24
C ASN A 131 -12.21 11.15 -2.97
N PRO A 132 -12.33 11.82 -1.81
CA PRO A 132 -11.46 12.95 -1.47
C PRO A 132 -9.96 12.63 -1.55
N THR A 133 -9.55 11.44 -1.12
CA THR A 133 -8.14 11.01 -1.02
C THR A 133 -7.74 9.89 -1.97
N THR A 134 -8.69 9.22 -2.60
CA THR A 134 -8.44 8.02 -3.42
C THR A 134 -9.18 8.04 -4.75
N CYS A 135 -8.62 7.33 -5.73
CA CYS A 135 -9.27 6.98 -6.97
C CYS A 135 -9.28 5.45 -7.08
N ILE A 136 -10.39 4.90 -7.59
CA ILE A 136 -10.60 3.47 -7.78
C ILE A 136 -10.81 3.24 -9.27
N TRP A 137 -10.06 2.30 -9.83
CA TRP A 137 -9.98 2.06 -11.27
C TRP A 137 -10.14 0.59 -11.59
N LEU A 138 -10.67 0.31 -12.78
CA LEU A 138 -10.52 -0.97 -13.45
C LEU A 138 -9.12 -1.07 -14.05
N ASP A 139 -8.55 -2.26 -14.02
CA ASP A 139 -7.31 -2.55 -14.72
C ASP A 139 -7.49 -2.38 -16.23
N ALA A 140 -6.64 -1.55 -16.84
CA ALA A 140 -6.72 -1.21 -18.26
C ALA A 140 -6.50 -2.41 -19.20
N GLN A 141 -5.94 -3.52 -18.70
CA GLN A 141 -5.79 -4.77 -19.46
C GLN A 141 -7.00 -5.70 -19.28
N LEU A 142 -8.11 -5.21 -18.74
CA LEU A 142 -9.36 -5.96 -18.48
C LEU A 142 -9.14 -7.20 -17.62
N ARG A 143 -8.08 -7.21 -16.80
CA ARG A 143 -7.90 -8.27 -15.79
C ARG A 143 -8.89 -8.01 -14.67
N ASN A 144 -9.36 -9.06 -14.00
CA ASN A 144 -10.21 -8.93 -12.82
C ASN A 144 -9.39 -8.42 -11.62
N LYS A 145 -8.98 -7.15 -11.68
CA LYS A 145 -8.13 -6.46 -10.72
C LYS A 145 -8.72 -5.08 -10.48
N LEU A 146 -8.97 -4.77 -9.22
CA LEU A 146 -9.34 -3.44 -8.77
C LEU A 146 -8.06 -2.68 -8.40
N ILE A 147 -7.80 -1.55 -9.05
CA ILE A 147 -6.65 -0.71 -8.78
C ILE A 147 -7.11 0.45 -7.89
N VAL A 148 -6.45 0.66 -6.75
CA VAL A 148 -6.71 1.80 -5.87
C VAL A 148 -5.47 2.66 -5.80
N THR A 149 -5.61 3.94 -6.16
CA THR A 149 -4.51 4.92 -6.14
C THR A 149 -4.86 6.11 -5.24
N PRO A 150 -3.86 6.81 -4.70
CA PRO A 150 -4.07 8.10 -4.06
C PRO A 150 -4.56 9.10 -5.12
N ARG A 151 -5.41 10.04 -4.71
CA ARG A 151 -5.91 11.09 -5.61
C ARG A 151 -4.79 12.04 -6.04
N ARG A 152 -3.91 12.39 -5.10
CA ARG A 152 -2.73 13.21 -5.36
C ARG A 152 -1.65 12.34 -5.97
N HIS A 153 -1.02 12.80 -7.05
CA HIS A 153 0.12 12.10 -7.64
C HIS A 153 1.24 11.97 -6.61
N ILE A 154 1.68 10.74 -6.39
CA ILE A 154 2.85 10.41 -5.60
C ILE A 154 3.63 9.31 -6.31
N GLU A 155 4.95 9.44 -6.32
CA GLU A 155 5.84 8.41 -6.88
C GLU A 155 5.92 7.15 -6.00
N ARG A 156 5.62 7.28 -4.71
CA ARG A 156 5.76 6.21 -3.71
C ARG A 156 4.71 6.38 -2.63
N LEU A 157 4.09 5.27 -2.23
CA LEU A 157 3.14 5.23 -1.11
C LEU A 157 3.69 5.81 0.19
N SER A 158 4.99 5.62 0.45
CA SER A 158 5.66 6.17 1.63
C SER A 158 5.65 7.71 1.70
N LYS A 159 5.28 8.40 0.61
CA LYS A 159 5.14 9.87 0.56
C LYS A 159 3.72 10.38 0.88
N MET A 160 2.77 9.51 1.22
CA MET A 160 1.47 9.94 1.75
C MET A 160 1.64 10.52 3.15
N THR A 161 0.72 11.39 3.59
CA THR A 161 0.59 11.73 5.02
C THR A 161 -0.11 10.60 5.80
N GLU A 162 -0.04 10.63 7.12
CA GLU A 162 -0.68 9.62 7.96
C GLU A 162 -2.20 9.61 7.78
N GLU A 163 -2.81 10.80 7.64
CA GLU A 163 -4.23 10.97 7.39
C GLU A 163 -4.61 10.45 6.00
N GLU A 164 -3.82 10.80 4.98
CA GLU A 164 -4.01 10.29 3.61
C GLU A 164 -3.94 8.76 3.60
N MET A 165 -2.94 8.15 4.24
CA MET A 165 -2.76 6.69 4.30
C MET A 165 -3.90 6.01 5.06
N THR A 166 -4.33 6.59 6.18
CA THR A 166 -5.46 6.08 6.97
C THR A 166 -6.74 6.07 6.14
N GLN A 167 -7.05 7.18 5.46
CA GLN A 167 -8.24 7.27 4.63
C GLN A 167 -8.13 6.39 3.39
N PHE A 168 -6.93 6.30 2.79
CA PHE A 168 -6.66 5.45 1.64
C PHE A 168 -7.07 4.00 1.89
N TRP A 169 -6.66 3.45 3.03
CA TRP A 169 -6.97 2.08 3.38
C TRP A 169 -8.45 1.87 3.77
N LYS A 170 -9.10 2.87 4.37
CA LYS A 170 -10.55 2.85 4.62
C LYS A 170 -11.34 2.84 3.31
N ASP A 171 -11.00 3.73 2.39
CA ASP A 171 -11.64 3.80 1.07
C ASP A 171 -11.44 2.50 0.28
N THR A 172 -10.24 1.92 0.37
CA THR A 172 -9.93 0.60 -0.21
C THR A 172 -10.87 -0.47 0.35
N LYS A 173 -11.06 -0.52 1.67
CA LYS A 173 -11.98 -1.48 2.30
C LYS A 173 -13.42 -1.29 1.79
N ILE A 174 -13.90 -0.05 1.76
CA ILE A 174 -15.26 0.26 1.30
C ILE A 174 -15.46 -0.20 -0.14
N ALA A 175 -14.51 0.10 -1.02
CA ALA A 175 -14.58 -0.33 -2.42
C ALA A 175 -14.69 -1.86 -2.55
N LEU A 176 -13.93 -2.60 -1.75
CA LEU A 176 -13.97 -4.07 -1.76
C LEU A 176 -15.30 -4.62 -1.24
N ASP A 177 -15.84 -4.00 -0.20
CA ASP A 177 -17.13 -4.39 0.38
C ASP A 177 -18.29 -4.09 -0.62
N GLU A 178 -18.24 -2.96 -1.33
CA GLU A 178 -19.25 -2.54 -2.33
C GLU A 178 -19.26 -3.45 -3.57
N GLU A 179 -18.08 -3.82 -4.08
CA GLU A 179 -17.94 -4.67 -5.27
C GLU A 179 -18.23 -6.16 -4.99
N GLY A 180 -18.55 -6.53 -3.74
CA GLY A 180 -18.79 -7.91 -3.34
C GLY A 180 -17.60 -8.83 -3.64
N CYS A 181 -16.39 -8.25 -3.68
CA CYS A 181 -15.18 -8.99 -4.00
C CYS A 181 -14.96 -10.07 -2.94
N ASP A 182 -15.08 -11.33 -3.34
CA ASP A 182 -14.64 -12.44 -2.50
C ASP A 182 -13.13 -12.29 -2.31
N TRP A 183 -12.73 -11.97 -1.07
CA TRP A 183 -11.35 -11.77 -0.65
C TRP A 183 -10.42 -12.96 -0.99
N GLN A 184 -10.98 -14.11 -1.36
CA GLN A 184 -10.25 -15.25 -1.91
C GLN A 184 -9.56 -14.96 -3.25
N ASN A 185 -10.03 -13.97 -4.02
CA ASN A 185 -9.35 -13.50 -5.22
C ASN A 185 -8.31 -12.40 -4.87
N PRO A 186 -7.09 -12.46 -5.43
CA PRO A 186 -6.02 -11.53 -5.06
C PRO A 186 -6.37 -10.10 -5.46
N LEU A 187 -6.35 -9.19 -4.49
CA LEU A 187 -6.45 -7.76 -4.74
C LEU A 187 -5.07 -7.21 -5.12
N TRP A 188 -5.02 -6.52 -6.24
CA TRP A 188 -3.79 -5.88 -6.71
C TRP A 188 -3.86 -4.40 -6.44
N ILE A 189 -3.09 -3.92 -5.47
CA ILE A 189 -2.98 -2.49 -5.23
C ILE A 189 -1.72 -2.02 -5.96
N ILE A 190 -1.93 -1.72 -7.23
CA ILE A 190 -0.85 -1.27 -8.11
C ILE A 190 -0.62 0.22 -7.82
N PHE A 191 0.62 0.53 -7.44
CA PHE A 191 1.19 1.87 -7.46
C PHE A 191 2.31 1.90 -8.49
#